data_AF-A0A8G1RWX7-F1
#
_entry.id   AF-A0A8G1RWX7-F1
#
_cell.length_a   1.000
_cell.length_b   1.000
_cell.length_c   1.000
_cell.angle_alpha   90.00
_cell.angle_beta   90.00
_cell.angle_gamma   90.00
#
_symmetry.space_group_name_H-M   'P 1'
#
loop_
_entity.id
_entity.type
_entity.pdbx_description
1 polymer ?
#
loop_
_entity_poly.entity_id
_entity_poly.type
_entity_poly.pdbx_seq_one_letter_code
_entity_poly.pdbx_strand_id
1 'polypeptide(L)'
;MRELTIDYSLAAKSIGVFLGIPLGAAIVSRITCAFGVWISPLSLIGLLFTTLLLFAAQGKQAVRQIVSVARVVTPLAVYFSVRFAVTLAVTRRCGFTYRLSCTQSFTAANNNFELTIAVAIATFGMENNQALAATVRPLIQVPGLLGLVYATR
;
A
#
# COMPACT_ATOMS: atom_id res chain seq x y z
N MET A 1 9.81 27.61 -5.37
CA MET A 1 9.87 26.19 -4.95
C MET A 1 9.74 26.20 -3.44
N ARG A 2 8.59 25.79 -2.87
CA ARG A 2 8.45 25.70 -1.40
C ARG A 2 9.37 24.58 -0.92
N GLU A 3 10.28 24.89 0.00
CA GLU A 3 11.10 23.88 0.68
C GLU A 3 10.15 22.88 1.35
N LEU A 4 10.16 21.62 0.89
CA LEU A 4 9.54 20.55 1.67
C LEU A 4 10.42 20.35 2.91
N THR A 5 10.06 21.00 4.01
CA THR A 5 10.59 20.63 5.33
C THR A 5 10.02 19.26 5.68
N ILE A 6 10.72 18.20 5.29
CA ILE A 6 10.33 16.82 5.61
C ILE A 6 10.70 16.59 7.08
N ASP A 7 9.69 16.57 7.94
CA ASP A 7 9.87 16.19 9.33
C ASP A 7 9.95 14.67 9.46
N TYR A 8 11.18 14.16 9.39
CA TYR A 8 11.47 12.74 9.58
C TYR A 8 11.09 12.25 10.98
N SER A 9 11.11 13.12 12.00
CA SER A 9 10.72 12.77 13.37
C SER A 9 9.22 12.49 13.43
N LEU A 10 8.41 13.34 12.79
CA LEU A 10 6.98 13.15 12.69
C LEU A 10 6.64 11.88 11.91
N ALA A 11 7.27 11.67 10.75
CA ALA A 11 7.04 10.47 9.93
C ALA A 11 7.38 9.18 10.71
N ALA A 12 8.51 9.16 11.43
CA ALA A 12 8.92 8.02 12.26
C ALA A 12 7.93 7.76 13.40
N LYS A 13 7.43 8.82 14.07
CA LYS A 13 6.40 8.70 15.11
C LYS A 13 5.09 8.16 14.54
N SER A 14 4.65 8.65 13.38
CA SER A 14 3.45 8.13 12.72
C SER A 14 3.60 6.66 12.36
N ILE A 15 4.74 6.23 11.83
CA ILE A 15 5.00 4.81 11.54
C ILE A 15 5.00 3.99 12.84
N GLY A 16 5.64 4.48 13.89
CA GLY A 16 5.66 3.82 15.20
C GLY A 16 4.26 3.64 15.80
N VAL A 17 3.38 4.62 15.64
CA VAL A 17 1.99 4.54 16.12
C VAL A 17 1.15 3.62 15.22
N PHE A 18 1.19 3.79 13.91
CA PHE A 18 0.36 3.04 12.96
C PHE A 18 0.80 1.59 12.75
N LEU A 19 2.09 1.28 12.91
CA LEU A 19 2.62 -0.07 12.71
C LEU A 19 3.14 -0.69 14.01
N GLY A 20 3.85 0.08 14.83
CA GLY A 20 4.50 -0.43 16.04
C GLY A 20 3.53 -0.86 17.12
N ILE A 21 2.51 -0.04 17.43
CA ILE A 21 1.51 -0.38 18.47
C ILE A 21 0.71 -1.64 18.09
N PRO A 22 0.13 -1.75 16.87
CA PRO A 22 -0.59 -2.96 16.47
C PRO A 22 0.32 -4.21 16.43
N LEU A 23 1.57 -4.05 15.98
CA LEU A 23 2.52 -5.16 15.94
C LEU A 23 2.89 -5.65 17.34
N GLY A 24 3.17 -4.72 18.27
CA GLY A 24 3.45 -5.04 19.67
C GLY A 24 2.28 -5.75 20.34
N ALA A 25 1.06 -5.23 20.15
CA ALA A 25 -0.16 -5.87 20.64
C ALA A 25 -0.37 -7.27 20.03
N ALA A 26 -0.08 -7.45 18.73
CA ALA A 26 -0.17 -8.74 18.06
C ALA A 26 0.85 -9.77 18.61
N ILE A 27 2.08 -9.35 18.92
CA ILE A 27 3.10 -10.23 19.52
C ILE A 27 2.69 -10.63 20.95
N VAL A 28 2.30 -9.65 21.77
CA VAL A 28 1.88 -9.91 23.16
C VAL A 28 0.67 -10.83 23.20
N SER A 29 -0.34 -10.55 22.37
CA SER A 29 -1.54 -11.41 22.28
C SER A 29 -1.19 -12.82 21.83
N ARG A 30 -0.28 -12.99 20.87
CA ARG A 30 0.15 -14.31 20.40
C ARG A 30 0.92 -15.12 21.45
N ILE A 31 1.70 -14.47 22.30
CA ILE A 31 2.47 -15.14 23.37
C ILE A 31 1.56 -15.48 24.56
N THR A 32 0.63 -14.59 24.91
CA THR A 32 -0.22 -14.73 26.09
C THR A 32 -1.51 -15.52 25.84
N CYS A 33 -2.00 -15.59 24.60
CA CYS A 33 -3.27 -16.26 24.28
C CYS A 33 -3.33 -16.82 22.85
N ALA A 34 -3.94 -17.99 22.66
CA ALA A 34 -4.02 -18.69 21.38
C ALA A 34 -5.15 -18.17 20.45
N PHE A 35 -5.30 -16.85 20.27
CA PHE A 35 -6.37 -16.23 19.45
C PHE A 35 -6.18 -16.35 17.92
N GLY A 36 -5.37 -17.30 17.45
CA GLY A 36 -4.73 -17.27 16.13
C GLY A 36 -5.63 -17.40 14.89
N VAL A 37 -6.93 -17.65 15.00
CA VAL A 37 -7.79 -17.98 13.84
C VAL A 37 -8.94 -17.00 13.61
N TRP A 38 -9.46 -16.34 14.66
CA TRP A 38 -10.68 -15.50 14.54
C TRP A 38 -10.42 -14.08 14.02
N ILE A 39 -9.18 -13.61 14.04
CA ILE A 39 -8.82 -12.23 13.64
C ILE A 39 -8.64 -12.10 12.12
N SER A 40 -8.35 -13.20 11.42
CA SER A 40 -8.11 -13.21 9.97
C SER A 40 -9.25 -12.58 9.15
N PRO A 41 -10.53 -12.99 9.33
CA PRO A 41 -11.63 -12.35 8.61
C PRO A 41 -11.85 -10.88 9.02
N LEU A 42 -11.59 -10.52 10.27
CA LEU A 42 -11.77 -9.15 10.76
C LEU A 42 -10.75 -8.19 10.14
N SER A 43 -9.52 -8.65 9.90
CA SER A 43 -8.50 -7.88 9.20
C SER A 43 -8.90 -7.58 7.75
N LEU A 44 -9.45 -8.57 7.03
CA LEU A 44 -9.93 -8.37 5.67
C LEU A 44 -11.07 -7.34 5.63
N ILE A 45 -12.03 -7.44 6.55
CA ILE A 45 -13.15 -6.49 6.66
C ILE A 45 -12.63 -5.09 6.98
N GLY A 46 -11.69 -4.96 7.93
CA GLY A 46 -11.09 -3.68 8.31
C GLY A 46 -10.32 -3.03 7.15
N LEU A 47 -9.57 -3.82 6.38
CA LEU A 47 -8.84 -3.36 5.19
C LEU A 47 -9.82 -2.86 4.12
N LEU A 48 -10.87 -3.63 3.84
CA LEU A 48 -11.89 -3.26 2.84
C LEU A 48 -12.65 -2.01 3.27
N PHE A 49 -13.04 -1.94 4.54
CA PHE A 49 -13.74 -0.80 5.12
C PHE A 49 -12.89 0.47 5.07
N THR A 50 -11.62 0.39 5.48
CA THR A 50 -10.68 1.52 5.44
C THR A 50 -10.43 1.97 4.01
N THR A 51 -10.27 1.02 3.09
CA THR A 51 -10.18 1.33 1.65
C THR A 51 -11.43 2.08 1.18
N LEU A 52 -12.63 1.57 1.46
CA LEU A 52 -13.88 2.24 1.08
C LEU A 52 -13.99 3.66 1.66
N LEU A 53 -13.63 3.86 2.94
CA LEU A 53 -13.65 5.17 3.58
C LEU A 53 -12.66 6.15 2.96
N LEU A 54 -11.42 5.72 2.70
CA LEU A 54 -10.41 6.56 2.06
C LEU A 54 -10.83 7.00 0.66
N PHE A 55 -11.43 6.07 -0.09
CA PHE A 55 -12.02 6.35 -1.39
C PHE A 55 -13.21 7.30 -1.32
N ALA A 56 -14.11 7.11 -0.35
CA ALA A 56 -15.27 7.99 -0.15
C ALA A 56 -14.84 9.41 0.24
N ALA A 57 -13.85 9.53 1.14
CA ALA A 57 -13.34 10.80 1.62
C ALA A 57 -12.64 11.62 0.52
N GLN A 58 -11.89 10.96 -0.37
CA GLN A 58 -11.09 11.65 -1.40
C GLN A 58 -11.64 11.50 -2.83
N GLY A 59 -12.75 10.81 -3.02
CA GLY A 59 -13.34 10.53 -4.33
C GLY A 59 -13.73 11.80 -5.10
N LYS A 60 -14.29 12.82 -4.44
CA LYS A 60 -14.59 14.11 -5.09
C LYS A 60 -13.34 14.80 -5.63
N GLN A 61 -12.24 14.72 -4.89
CA GLN A 61 -10.98 15.37 -5.25
C GLN A 61 -10.26 14.60 -6.36
N ALA A 62 -10.31 13.26 -6.30
CA ALA A 62 -9.82 12.37 -7.35
C ALA A 62 -10.53 12.64 -8.70
N VAL A 63 -11.85 12.83 -8.70
CA VAL A 63 -12.61 13.14 -9.92
C VAL A 63 -12.31 14.55 -10.43
N ARG A 64 -12.21 15.55 -9.54
CA ARG A 64 -11.92 16.95 -9.93
C ARG A 64 -10.52 17.13 -10.51
N GLN A 65 -9.55 16.31 -10.13
CA GLN A 65 -8.17 16.41 -10.59
C GLN A 65 -7.72 15.21 -11.44
N ILE A 66 -8.60 14.69 -12.29
CA ILE A 66 -8.33 13.50 -13.12
C ILE A 66 -7.05 13.59 -13.94
N VAL A 67 -6.71 14.78 -14.48
CA VAL A 67 -5.48 14.98 -15.26
C VAL A 67 -4.22 14.90 -14.38
N SER A 68 -4.29 15.41 -13.14
CA SER A 68 -3.19 15.34 -12.19
C SER A 68 -2.99 13.90 -11.70
N VAL A 69 -4.10 13.23 -11.40
CA VAL A 69 -4.17 11.80 -11.08
C VAL A 69 -3.54 10.98 -12.19
N ALA A 70 -3.96 11.14 -13.44
CA ALA A 70 -3.43 10.39 -14.57
C ALA A 70 -1.90 10.52 -14.71
N ARG A 71 -1.35 11.73 -14.50
CA ARG A 71 0.11 11.95 -14.53
C ARG A 71 0.86 11.22 -13.41
N VAL A 72 0.25 11.00 -12.26
CA VAL A 72 0.84 10.24 -11.14
C VAL A 72 0.65 8.74 -11.34
N VAL A 73 -0.47 8.34 -11.94
CA VAL A 73 -0.82 6.94 -12.22
C VAL A 73 0.17 6.30 -13.20
N THR A 74 0.54 6.99 -14.28
CA THR A 74 1.46 6.46 -15.29
C THR A 74 2.81 6.00 -14.72
N PRO A 75 3.59 6.83 -14.02
CA PRO A 75 4.88 6.40 -13.45
C PRO A 75 4.70 5.31 -12.40
N LEU A 76 3.59 5.33 -11.65
CA LEU A 76 3.29 4.32 -10.65
C LEU A 76 2.99 2.95 -11.28
N ALA A 77 2.23 2.91 -12.38
CA ALA A 77 1.93 1.69 -13.13
C ALA A 77 3.20 1.09 -13.75
N VAL A 78 4.10 1.95 -14.27
CA VAL A 78 5.41 1.53 -14.76
C VAL A 78 6.25 0.95 -13.62
N TYR A 79 6.38 1.67 -12.50
CA TYR A 79 7.11 1.20 -11.32
C TYR A 79 6.62 -0.16 -10.85
N PHE A 80 5.30 -0.35 -10.78
CA PHE A 80 4.68 -1.61 -10.38
C PHE A 80 5.01 -2.75 -11.34
N SER A 81 4.83 -2.52 -12.65
CA SER A 81 5.10 -3.52 -13.69
C SER A 81 6.57 -3.90 -13.75
N VAL A 82 7.46 -2.92 -13.63
CA VAL A 82 8.91 -3.12 -13.60
C VAL A 82 9.31 -3.89 -12.35
N ARG A 83 8.83 -3.51 -11.16
CA ARG A 83 9.14 -4.25 -9.92
C ARG A 83 8.71 -5.70 -10.00
N PHE A 84 7.52 -5.96 -10.51
CA PHE A 84 7.01 -7.32 -10.70
C PHE A 84 7.90 -8.10 -11.67
N ALA A 85 8.17 -7.56 -12.86
CA ALA A 85 8.97 -8.21 -13.89
C ALA A 85 10.42 -8.45 -13.47
N VAL A 86 11.05 -7.48 -12.81
CA VAL A 86 12.42 -7.60 -12.29
C VAL A 86 12.48 -8.69 -11.23
N THR A 87 11.57 -8.68 -10.27
CA THR A 87 11.54 -9.71 -9.21
C THR A 87 11.30 -11.09 -9.81
N LEU A 88 10.42 -11.20 -10.81
CA LEU A 88 10.12 -12.45 -11.51
C LEU A 88 11.34 -12.97 -12.27
N ALA A 89 12.06 -12.09 -12.97
CA ALA A 89 13.26 -12.44 -13.71
C ALA A 89 14.39 -12.89 -12.78
N VAL A 90 14.60 -12.17 -11.67
CA VAL A 90 15.63 -12.50 -10.67
C VAL A 90 15.33 -13.84 -10.01
N THR A 91 14.10 -14.03 -9.50
CA THR A 91 13.71 -15.29 -8.83
C THR A 91 13.76 -16.49 -9.77
N ARG A 92 13.40 -16.34 -11.05
CA ARG A 92 13.59 -17.40 -12.04
C ARG A 92 15.06 -17.68 -12.33
N ARG A 93 15.91 -16.66 -12.44
CA ARG A 93 17.36 -16.85 -12.63
C ARG A 93 18.03 -17.50 -11.42
N CYS A 94 17.49 -17.31 -10.23
CA CYS A 94 17.92 -18.00 -9.01
C CYS A 94 17.42 -19.46 -8.91
N GLY A 95 16.65 -19.96 -9.89
CA GLY A 95 16.21 -21.35 -9.95
C GLY A 95 14.95 -21.67 -9.13
N PHE A 96 14.20 -20.67 -8.66
CA PHE A 96 12.96 -20.92 -7.93
C PHE A 96 11.83 -21.42 -8.87
N THR A 97 10.97 -22.30 -8.35
CA THR A 97 9.76 -22.73 -9.05
C THR A 97 8.88 -21.54 -9.44
N TYR A 98 8.14 -21.64 -10.55
CA TYR A 98 7.20 -20.60 -11.01
C TYR A 98 6.27 -20.12 -9.90
N ARG A 99 5.74 -21.05 -9.09
CA ARG A 99 4.85 -20.73 -7.96
C ARG A 99 5.51 -19.78 -6.95
N LEU A 100 6.72 -20.09 -6.52
CA LEU A 100 7.48 -19.26 -5.57
C LEU A 100 7.88 -17.93 -6.21
N SER A 101 8.36 -17.95 -7.45
CA SER A 101 8.76 -16.75 -8.18
C SER A 101 7.59 -15.77 -8.35
N CYS A 102 6.40 -16.28 -8.65
CA CYS A 102 5.17 -15.49 -8.78
C CYS A 102 4.74 -14.89 -7.44
N THR A 103 4.71 -15.69 -6.37
CA THR A 103 4.40 -15.20 -5.01
C THR A 103 5.36 -14.09 -4.58
N GLN A 104 6.67 -14.29 -4.76
CA GLN A 104 7.67 -13.29 -4.41
C GLN A 104 7.53 -12.00 -5.23
N SER A 105 7.21 -12.13 -6.53
CA SER A 105 6.99 -10.98 -7.41
C SER A 105 5.76 -10.17 -7.00
N PHE A 106 4.67 -10.84 -6.61
CA PHE A 106 3.50 -10.19 -6.05
C PHE A 106 3.80 -9.50 -4.71
N THR A 107 4.59 -10.14 -3.83
CA THR A 107 5.01 -9.52 -2.56
C THR A 107 5.88 -8.28 -2.80
N ALA A 108 6.82 -8.31 -3.73
CA ALA A 108 7.72 -7.19 -4.01
C ALA A 108 7.04 -6.01 -4.72
N ALA A 109 6.04 -6.29 -5.56
CA ALA A 109 5.23 -5.28 -6.24
C ALA A 109 4.15 -4.69 -5.32
N ASN A 110 3.69 -5.46 -4.34
CA ASN A 110 2.75 -4.98 -3.34
C ASN A 110 3.46 -4.09 -2.30
N ASN A 111 2.95 -2.88 -2.13
CA ASN A 111 3.44 -1.89 -1.18
C ASN A 111 2.29 -1.51 -0.26
N ASN A 112 2.54 -1.28 1.02
CA ASN A 112 1.49 -0.98 1.98
C ASN A 112 0.90 0.43 1.73
N PHE A 113 -0.26 0.47 1.08
CA PHE A 113 -0.94 1.74 0.76
C PHE A 113 -1.54 2.40 1.98
N GLU A 114 -2.08 1.64 2.93
CA GLU A 114 -2.67 2.19 4.16
C GLU A 114 -1.64 2.97 4.96
N LEU A 115 -0.46 2.37 5.18
CA LEU A 115 0.63 3.04 5.89
C LEU A 115 1.11 4.28 5.12
N THR A 116 1.17 4.21 3.77
CA THR A 116 1.59 5.36 2.96
C THR A 116 0.61 6.52 3.10
N ILE A 117 -0.69 6.24 3.05
CA ILE A 117 -1.74 7.26 3.17
C ILE A 117 -1.73 7.86 4.58
N ALA A 118 -1.64 7.03 5.61
CA ALA A 118 -1.56 7.47 7.00
C ALA A 118 -0.38 8.42 7.24
N VAL A 119 0.81 8.06 6.76
CA VAL A 119 2.02 8.91 6.92
C VAL A 119 1.92 10.17 6.06
N ALA A 120 1.39 10.09 4.84
CA ALA A 120 1.24 11.26 3.97
C ALA A 120 0.24 12.27 4.54
N ILE A 121 -0.90 11.81 5.06
CA ILE A 121 -1.89 12.68 5.72
C ILE A 121 -1.31 13.25 7.01
N ALA A 122 -0.59 12.46 7.81
CA ALA A 122 0.01 12.94 9.06
C ALA A 122 1.08 14.01 8.81
N THR A 123 1.91 13.84 7.77
CA THR A 123 3.06 14.72 7.50
C THR A 123 2.69 15.97 6.70
N PHE A 124 1.81 15.82 5.71
CA PHE A 124 1.49 16.88 4.77
C PHE A 124 0.07 17.43 4.94
N GLY A 125 -0.81 16.79 5.71
CA GLY A 125 -2.22 17.17 5.82
C GLY A 125 -3.05 16.77 4.59
N MET A 126 -4.37 16.68 4.75
CA MET A 126 -5.28 16.15 3.71
C MET A 126 -5.42 17.05 2.47
N GLU A 127 -5.21 18.36 2.62
CA GLU A 127 -5.40 19.35 1.55
C GLU A 127 -4.23 19.42 0.55
N ASN A 128 -3.10 18.78 0.85
CA ASN A 128 -1.90 18.87 0.02
C ASN A 128 -1.88 17.83 -1.11
N ASN A 129 -1.31 18.22 -2.26
CA ASN A 129 -1.17 17.35 -3.44
C ASN A 129 -0.39 16.05 -3.16
N GLN A 130 0.49 16.03 -2.14
CA GLN A 130 1.21 14.83 -1.72
C GLN A 130 0.29 13.78 -1.08
N ALA A 131 -0.64 14.20 -0.21
CA ALA A 131 -1.61 13.32 0.41
C ALA A 131 -2.64 12.79 -0.60
N LEU A 132 -3.03 13.63 -1.56
CA LEU A 132 -3.87 13.22 -2.69
C LEU A 132 -3.18 12.14 -3.54
N ALA A 133 -1.91 12.33 -3.89
CA ALA A 133 -1.14 11.34 -4.65
C ALA A 133 -1.01 10.00 -3.92
N ALA A 134 -0.85 10.02 -2.58
CA ALA A 134 -0.81 8.80 -1.77
C ALA A 134 -2.15 8.06 -1.77
N THR A 135 -3.28 8.78 -1.74
CA THR A 135 -4.62 8.19 -1.66
C THR A 135 -5.15 7.70 -2.99
N VAL A 136 -4.60 8.20 -4.09
CA VAL A 136 -4.94 7.73 -5.44
C VAL A 136 -4.24 6.40 -5.76
N ARG A 137 -3.17 6.06 -5.05
CA ARG A 137 -2.35 4.87 -5.26
C ARG A 137 -3.13 3.53 -5.27
N PRO A 138 -4.08 3.28 -4.36
CA PRO A 138 -4.90 2.06 -4.34
C PRO A 138 -5.74 1.86 -5.61
N LEU A 139 -6.18 2.94 -6.28
CA LEU A 139 -6.97 2.86 -7.52
C LEU A 139 -6.24 2.11 -8.62
N ILE A 140 -4.91 2.14 -8.60
CA ILE A 140 -4.08 1.50 -9.62
C ILE A 140 -3.53 0.18 -9.11
N GLN A 141 -3.09 0.17 -7.86
CA GLN A 141 -2.43 -0.98 -7.28
C GLN A 141 -3.37 -2.18 -7.13
N VAL A 142 -4.60 -1.97 -6.66
CA VAL A 142 -5.56 -3.07 -6.45
C VAL A 142 -5.99 -3.69 -7.79
N PRO A 143 -6.44 -2.92 -8.81
CA PRO A 143 -6.77 -3.50 -10.11
C PRO A 143 -5.56 -4.05 -10.85
N GLY A 144 -4.38 -3.44 -10.72
CA GLY A 144 -3.15 -3.93 -11.35
C GLY A 144 -2.73 -5.31 -10.83
N LEU A 145 -2.82 -5.53 -9.51
CA LEU A 145 -2.58 -6.84 -8.90
C LEU A 145 -3.64 -7.86 -9.34
N LEU A 146 -4.93 -7.51 -9.32
CA LEU A 146 -6.01 -8.39 -9.76
C LEU A 146 -5.86 -8.78 -11.25
N GLY A 147 -5.50 -7.81 -12.10
CA GLY A 147 -5.24 -8.05 -13.52
C GLY A 147 -4.06 -8.99 -13.76
N LEU A 148 -2.97 -8.84 -13.01
CA LEU A 148 -1.84 -9.77 -13.08
C LEU A 148 -2.20 -11.17 -12.58
N VAL A 149 -2.99 -11.29 -11.51
CA VAL A 149 -3.47 -12.60 -11.04
C VAL A 149 -4.34 -13.26 -12.11
N TYR A 150 -5.26 -12.50 -12.73
CA TYR A 150 -6.09 -13.02 -13.81
C TYR A 150 -5.26 -13.45 -15.02
N ALA A 151 -4.23 -12.70 -15.39
CA ALA A 151 -3.34 -13.02 -16.51
C ALA A 151 -2.37 -14.19 -16.23
N THR A 152 -2.14 -14.53 -14.96
CA THR A 152 -1.20 -15.59 -14.54
C THR A 152 -1.88 -16.85 -14.02
N ARG A 153 -3.22 -16.86 -13.99
CA ARG A 153 -4.07 -18.01 -13.67
C ARG A 153 -4.29 -18.88 -14.90
#